data_AF-A0A535P9G8-F1
#
_entry.id   AF-A0A535P9G8-F1
#
_cell.length_a   1.000
_cell.length_b   1.000
_cell.length_c   1.000
_cell.angle_alpha   90.00
_cell.angle_beta   90.00
_cell.angle_gamma   90.00
#
_symmetry.space_group_name_H-M   'P 1'
#
loop_
_entity.id
_entity.type
_entity.pdbx_description
1 polymer ?
#
loop_
_entity_poly.entity_id
_entity_poly.type
_entity_poly.pdbx_seq_one_letter_code
_entity_poly.pdbx_strand_id
1 'polypeptide(L)' 'MWPWAALVLLGAYHGVNPGMGWLFAVGRGLQEKSRSAVLGSLLPIAIGHEASIVMVVVAVSL' A
#
# COMPACT_ATOMS: atom_id res chain seq x y z
N MET A 1 17.59 -1.57 16.25
CA MET A 1 16.13 -1.83 16.42
C MET A 1 15.28 -0.60 16.15
N TRP A 2 15.62 0.57 16.69
CA TRP A 2 14.89 1.82 16.45
C TRP A 2 14.59 2.17 14.97
N PRO A 3 15.54 2.04 14.02
CA PRO A 3 15.26 2.39 12.61
C PRO A 3 14.19 1.51 11.97
N TRP A 4 14.22 0.20 12.25
CA TRP A 4 13.25 -0.75 11.75
C TRP A 4 11.86 -0.52 12.36
N ALA A 5 11.79 -0.24 13.66
CA ALA A 5 10.54 0.12 14.31
C ALA A 5 9.95 1.41 13.72
N ALA A 6 10.77 2.42 13.43
CA ALA A 6 10.34 3.65 12.77
C ALA A 6 9.80 3.39 11.36
N LEU A 7 10.44 2.53 10.57
CA LEU A 7 9.96 2.15 9.24
C LEU A 7 8.61 1.42 9.29
N VAL A 8 8.46 0.48 10.22
CA VAL A 8 7.19 -0.25 10.42
C VAL A 8 6.08 0.72 10.83
N LEU A 9 6.34 1.62 11.78
CA LEU A 9 5.36 2.61 12.24
C LEU A 9 4.99 3.60 11.12
N LEU A 10 5.98 4.05 10.34
CA LEU A 10 5.75 4.95 9.21
C LEU A 10 4.90 4.27 8.13
N GLY A 11 5.19 3.01 7.81
CA GLY A 11 4.41 2.19 6.89
C GLY A 11 2.98 1.98 7.38
N ALA A 12 2.78 1.68 8.66
CA ALA A 12 1.45 1.56 9.26
C ALA A 12 0.66 2.88 9.20
N TYR A 13 1.31 4.00 9.53
CA TYR A 13 0.70 5.34 9.44
C TYR A 13 0.30 5.68 8.00
N HIS A 14 1.18 5.42 7.03
CA HIS A 14 0.91 5.65 5.61
C HIS A 14 -0.22 4.76 5.09
N GLY A 15 -0.19 3.46 5.42
CA GLY A 15 -1.14 2.47 4.93
C GLY A 15 -2.56 2.66 5.48
N VAL A 16 -2.69 3.09 6.75
CA VAL A 16 -3.99 3.37 7.36
C VAL A 16 -4.58 4.70 6.89
N ASN A 17 -3.75 5.65 6.43
CA ASN A 17 -4.23 6.95 5.96
C ASN A 17 -4.96 6.83 4.60
N PRO A 18 -6.29 7.02 4.55
CA PRO A 18 -7.05 6.87 3.31
C PRO A 18 -6.67 7.92 2.25
N GLY A 19 -6.14 9.08 2.66
CA GLY A 19 -5.70 10.14 1.75
C GLY A 19 -4.42 9.82 0.96
N MET A 20 -3.68 8.78 1.34
CA MET A 20 -2.36 8.49 0.75
C MET A 20 -2.37 7.40 -0.32
N GLY A 21 -3.36 6.49 -0.32
CA GLY A 21 -3.35 5.36 -1.27
C GLY A 21 -4.67 4.63 -1.52
N TRP A 22 -5.77 5.00 -0.86
CA TRP A 22 -7.02 4.22 -0.92
C TRP A 22 -7.88 4.55 -2.14
N LEU A 23 -7.56 5.59 -2.90
CA LEU A 23 -8.37 6.05 -4.03
C LEU A 23 -8.65 4.96 -5.06
N PHE A 24 -7.67 4.08 -5.33
CA PHE A 24 -7.86 2.93 -6.24
C PHE A 24 -8.82 1.88 -5.66
N ALA A 25 -8.68 1.55 -4.37
CA ALA A 25 -9.56 0.60 -3.69
C ALA A 25 -11.00 1.13 -3.60
N VAL A 26 -11.16 2.41 -3.28
CA VAL A 26 -12.46 3.09 -3.26
C VAL A 26 -13.04 3.17 -4.67
N GLY A 27 -12.24 3.55 -5.67
CA GLY A 27 -12.68 3.60 -7.07
C GLY A 27 -13.21 2.26 -7.56
N ARG A 28 -12.52 1.15 -7.27
CA ARG A 28 -13.02 -0.20 -7.56
C ARG A 28 -14.27 -0.56 -6.76
N GLY A 29 -14.30 -0.22 -5.47
CA GLY A 29 -15.47 -0.42 -4.62
C GLY A 29 -16.73 0.29 -5.10
N LEU A 30 -16.58 1.51 -5.66
CA LEU A 30 -17.67 2.25 -6.27
C LEU A 30 -18.13 1.63 -7.59
N GLN A 31 -17.19 1.17 -8.44
CA GLN A 31 -17.51 0.47 -9.69
C GLN A 31 -18.26 -0.84 -9.46
N GLU A 32 -17.82 -1.63 -8.48
CA GLU A 32 -18.44 -2.91 -8.12
C GLU A 32 -19.59 -2.77 -7.10
N LYS A 33 -19.87 -1.55 -6.63
CA LYS A 33 -20.85 -1.24 -5.55
C LYS A 33 -20.71 -2.16 -4.34
N SER A 34 -19.47 -2.45 -3.95
CA SER A 34 -19.17 -3.47 -2.95
C SER A 34 -18.08 -3.03 -1.97
N ARG A 35 -18.37 -3.20 -0.67
CA ARG A 35 -17.38 -3.00 0.39
C ARG A 35 -16.29 -4.08 0.38
N SER A 36 -16.63 -5.32 0.01
CA SER A 36 -15.62 -6.38 -0.09
C SER A 36 -14.62 -6.10 -1.20
N ALA A 37 -15.04 -5.41 -2.27
CA ALA A 37 -14.14 -4.97 -3.33
C ALA A 37 -13.12 -3.93 -2.86
N VAL A 38 -13.52 -3.01 -1.96
CA VAL A 38 -12.58 -2.07 -1.32
C VAL A 38 -11.53 -2.83 -0.51
N LEU A 39 -11.98 -3.70 0.41
CA LEU A 39 -11.08 -4.44 1.30
C LEU A 39 -10.17 -5.40 0.52
N GLY A 40 -10.72 -6.11 -0.46
CA GLY A 40 -9.98 -7.04 -1.32
C GLY A 40 -8.99 -6.35 -2.25
N SER A 41 -9.13 -5.05 -2.49
CA SER A 41 -8.16 -4.27 -3.28
C SER A 41 -6.93 -3.85 -2.48
N LEU A 42 -6.99 -3.85 -1.15
CA LEU A 42 -5.86 -3.45 -0.31
C LEU A 42 -4.66 -4.40 -0.47
N LEU A 43 -4.92 -5.70 -0.55
CA LEU A 43 -3.87 -6.71 -0.70
C LEU A 43 -3.05 -6.55 -2.00
N PRO A 44 -3.66 -6.52 -3.21
CA PRO A 44 -2.90 -6.33 -4.44
C PRO A 44 -2.22 -4.95 -4.52
N ILE A 45 -2.81 -3.89 -3.95
CA ILE A 45 -2.17 -2.57 -3.87
C ILE A 45 -0.89 -2.64 -3.03
N ALA A 46 -0.96 -3.24 -1.83
CA ALA A 46 0.19 -3.39 -0.95
C ALA A 46 1.31 -4.19 -1.63
N ILE A 47 0.96 -5.32 -2.26
CA ILE A 47 1.93 -6.15 -2.99
C ILE A 47 2.60 -5.37 -4.12
N GLY A 48 1.82 -4.64 -4.95
CA GLY A 48 2.37 -3.85 -6.04
C GLY A 48 3.27 -2.70 -5.57
N HIS A 49 2.93 -2.08 -4.45
CA HIS A 49 3.72 -1.03 -3.82
C HIS A 49 5.07 -1.56 -3.33
N GLU A 50 5.06 -2.62 -2.52
CA GLU A 50 6.28 -3.24 -1.98
C GLU A 50 7.17 -3.81 -3.11
N ALA A 51 6.57 -4.45 -4.11
CA ALA A 51 7.29 -4.92 -5.29
C ALA A 51 8.00 -3.77 -6.02
N SER A 52 7.34 -2.62 -6.17
CA SER A 52 7.95 -1.42 -6.78
C SER A 52 9.11 -0.89 -5.95
N ILE A 53 8.98 -0.84 -4.61
CA ILE A 53 10.07 -0.45 -3.72
C ILE A 53 11.27 -1.37 -3.89
N VAL A 54 11.05 -2.69 -3.79
CA VAL A 54 12.12 -3.70 -3.95
C VAL A 54 12.82 -3.53 -5.29
N MET A 55 12.06 -3.35 -6.37
CA MET A 55 12.60 -3.21 -7.71
C MET A 55 13.47 -1.94 -7.84
N VAL A 56 13.03 -0.81 -7.28
CA VAL A 56 13.82 0.43 -7.26
C VAL A 56 15.07 0.27 -6.40
N VAL A 57 14.95 -0.31 -5.21
CA VAL A 57 16.10 -0.55 -4.32
C VAL A 57 17.15 -1.41 -5.01
N VAL A 58 16.74 -2.49 -5.67
CA VAL A 58 17.64 -3.33 -6.46
C VAL A 58 18.28 -2.51 -7.58
N ALA A 59 17.49 -1.76 -8.36
CA ALA A 59 17.99 -1.00 -9.50
C ALA A 59 19.03 0.08 -9.13
N VAL A 60 18.90 0.72 -7.96
CA VAL A 60 19.86 1.76 -7.51
C VAL A 60 21.03 1.23 -6.69
N SER A 61 20.97 -0.04 -6.28
CA SER A 61 22.04 -0.69 -5.50
C SER A 61 22.98 -1.55 -6.37
N LEU A 62 22.68 -1.68 -7.66
CA LEU A 62 23.52 -2.30 -8.70
C LEU A 62 24.38 -1.25 -9.40
#